data_AF-A0A4Q3URK3-F1
#
_entry.id   AF-A0A4Q3URK3-F1
#
_cell.length_a   1.000
_cell.length_b   1.000
_cell.length_c   1.000
_cell.angle_alpha   90.00
_cell.angle_beta   90.00
_cell.angle_gamma   90.00
#
_symmetry.space_group_name_H-M   'P 1'
#
loop_
_entity.id
_entity.type
_entity.pdbx_description
1 polymer ?
#
loop_
_entity_poly.entity_id
_entity_poly.type
_entity_poly.pdbx_seq_one_letter_code
_entity_poly.pdbx_strand_id
1 'polypeptide(L)'
;MKKLQTLQVDTLGMPSHCLDYFKSSHFKRLFFSIETSAHLLYRSIKLKGGTVEEIVVMDYGAGVGTLYMLAKMIGCKTVIYNDHLEDWKTSAWLIAKAIGVEIDEYIVGDIDDTLRILDQKNLQCDIITSRNVIEHIYKLDTFFEKIYHHQPKALVYSSTTANYHNPASHLKHILWHRKWEKHFLPIREKLIREKIDNINTAEVSKLAKATRGLALGDFDLAVEEYRKSGILPDPSVHGSNTVESTSGVWFEHLLPFQAVCLFFRAS
;
A
#
# COMPACT_ATOMS: atom_id res chain seq x y z
N MET A 1 22.83 -2.03 9.70
CA MET A 1 22.66 -0.79 10.50
C MET A 1 23.75 0.23 10.23
N LYS A 2 25.05 -0.07 10.46
CA LYS A 2 26.16 0.91 10.25
C LYS A 2 26.17 1.59 8.87
N LYS A 3 25.98 0.82 7.78
CA LYS A 3 25.96 1.36 6.41
C LYS A 3 24.92 2.47 6.20
N LEU A 4 23.73 2.32 6.78
CA LEU A 4 22.66 3.32 6.68
C LEU A 4 22.90 4.50 7.62
N GLN A 5 23.51 4.30 8.79
CA GLN A 5 23.80 5.39 9.75
C GLN A 5 24.80 6.41 9.20
N THR A 6 25.75 5.95 8.37
CA THR A 6 26.80 6.80 7.78
C THR A 6 26.44 7.31 6.40
N LEU A 7 25.25 7.00 5.89
CA LEU A 7 24.81 7.38 4.55
C LEU A 7 24.58 8.90 4.49
N GLN A 8 25.31 9.58 3.60
CA GLN A 8 25.05 10.99 3.29
C GLN A 8 23.84 11.10 2.37
N VAL A 9 22.66 10.91 2.93
CA VAL A 9 21.41 10.81 2.17
C VAL A 9 21.12 12.06 1.30
N ASP A 10 21.54 13.24 1.74
CA ASP A 10 21.34 14.51 1.02
C ASP A 10 22.10 14.60 -0.30
N THR A 11 23.14 13.80 -0.49
CA THR A 11 23.97 13.84 -1.70
C THR A 11 23.50 12.86 -2.78
N LEU A 12 22.47 12.06 -2.50
CA LEU A 12 22.00 10.99 -3.40
C LEU A 12 21.18 11.49 -4.59
N GLY A 13 20.73 12.75 -4.59
CA GLY A 13 19.95 13.31 -5.70
C GLY A 13 18.51 12.78 -5.80
N MET A 14 17.92 12.36 -4.68
CA MET A 14 16.52 11.91 -4.64
C MET A 14 15.54 13.10 -4.79
N PRO A 15 14.35 12.89 -5.40
CA PRO A 15 13.25 13.84 -5.31
C PRO A 15 12.96 14.24 -3.86
N SER A 16 12.62 15.51 -3.64
CA SER A 16 12.46 16.09 -2.28
C SER A 16 11.47 15.31 -1.41
N HIS A 17 10.31 14.93 -1.97
CA HIS A 17 9.29 14.17 -1.26
C HIS A 17 9.78 12.78 -0.81
N CYS A 18 10.55 12.08 -1.64
CA CYS A 18 11.16 10.79 -1.29
C CYS A 18 12.25 10.96 -0.21
N LEU A 19 13.09 11.98 -0.34
CA LEU A 19 14.13 12.32 0.63
C LEU A 19 13.54 12.63 2.00
N ASP A 20 12.52 13.49 2.05
CA ASP A 20 11.85 13.88 3.29
C ASP A 20 11.16 12.70 3.96
N TYR A 21 10.49 11.85 3.17
CA TYR A 21 9.87 10.62 3.67
C TYR A 21 10.92 9.64 4.20
N PHE A 22 11.99 9.38 3.46
CA PHE A 22 13.08 8.51 3.92
C PHE A 22 13.68 9.02 5.23
N LYS A 23 14.01 10.31 5.30
CA LYS A 23 14.59 10.92 6.50
C LYS A 23 13.69 10.80 7.72
N SER A 24 12.41 11.11 7.57
CA SER A 24 11.44 11.14 8.67
C SER A 24 10.99 9.75 9.12
N SER A 25 10.70 8.87 8.17
CA SER A 25 10.07 7.56 8.43
C SER A 25 11.06 6.43 8.63
N HIS A 26 12.22 6.47 7.97
CA HIS A 26 13.19 5.38 7.97
C HIS A 26 14.51 5.76 8.61
N PHE A 27 15.11 6.90 8.28
CA PHE A 27 16.43 7.28 8.76
C PHE A 27 16.43 7.69 10.24
N LYS A 28 15.54 8.63 10.64
CA LYS A 28 15.39 9.04 12.05
C LYS A 28 14.92 7.90 12.96
N ARG A 29 14.25 6.89 12.39
CA ARG A 29 13.67 5.74 13.09
C ARG A 29 14.34 4.43 12.65
N LEU A 30 15.64 4.48 12.33
CA LEU A 30 16.34 3.39 11.67
C LEU A 30 16.25 2.06 12.40
N PHE A 31 16.41 2.08 13.72
CA PHE A 31 16.27 0.87 14.53
C PHE A 31 14.90 0.23 14.33
N PHE A 32 13.83 1.01 14.50
CA PHE A 32 12.45 0.55 14.31
C PHE A 32 12.19 0.07 12.86
N SER A 33 12.71 0.76 11.85
CA SER A 33 12.56 0.35 10.45
C SER A 33 13.20 -1.02 10.19
N ILE A 34 14.43 -1.21 10.66
CA ILE A 34 15.16 -2.47 10.49
C ILE A 34 14.54 -3.58 11.34
N GLU A 35 14.17 -3.31 12.59
CA GLU A 35 13.54 -4.28 13.49
C GLU A 35 12.22 -4.80 12.90
N THR A 36 11.35 -3.91 12.44
CA THR A 36 10.09 -4.31 11.79
C THR A 36 10.34 -5.10 10.50
N SER A 37 11.35 -4.72 9.72
CA SER A 37 11.77 -5.47 8.53
C SER A 37 12.25 -6.89 8.89
N ALA A 38 13.08 -7.00 9.94
CA ALA A 38 13.60 -8.27 10.41
C ALA A 38 12.50 -9.18 10.94
N HIS A 39 11.51 -8.63 11.65
CA HIS A 39 10.35 -9.39 12.12
C HIS A 39 9.52 -9.94 10.99
N LEU A 40 9.25 -9.14 9.95
CA LEU A 40 8.54 -9.59 8.75
C LEU A 40 9.27 -10.75 8.10
N LEU A 41 10.56 -10.56 7.75
CA LEU A 41 11.37 -11.58 7.09
C LEU A 41 11.50 -12.85 7.92
N TYR A 42 11.82 -12.72 9.21
CA TYR A 42 11.97 -13.88 10.08
C TYR A 42 10.69 -14.71 10.16
N ARG A 43 9.53 -14.05 10.34
CA ARG A 43 8.25 -14.74 10.48
C ARG A 43 7.80 -15.35 9.16
N SER A 44 7.90 -14.62 8.05
CA SER A 44 7.47 -15.10 6.74
C SER A 44 8.35 -16.26 6.26
N ILE A 45 9.68 -16.16 6.38
CA ILE A 45 10.61 -17.23 6.01
C ILE A 45 10.37 -18.47 6.89
N LYS A 46 10.19 -18.29 8.20
CA LYS A 46 9.89 -19.41 9.11
C LYS A 46 8.57 -20.11 8.77
N LEU A 47 7.54 -19.37 8.39
CA LEU A 47 6.23 -19.92 8.00
C LEU A 47 6.28 -20.61 6.64
N LYS A 48 7.00 -20.03 5.68
CA LYS A 48 7.18 -20.61 4.35
C LYS A 48 8.01 -21.90 4.40
N GLY A 49 9.00 -21.96 5.30
CA GLY A 49 9.99 -23.03 5.35
C GLY A 49 11.06 -22.89 4.27
N GLY A 50 12.11 -23.72 4.35
CA GLY A 50 13.28 -23.65 3.47
C GLY A 50 14.44 -22.84 4.06
N THR A 51 15.56 -22.77 3.34
CA THR A 51 16.69 -21.92 3.74
C THR A 51 16.62 -20.56 3.06
N VAL A 52 17.24 -19.54 3.65
CA VAL A 52 17.16 -18.15 3.15
C VAL A 52 17.67 -18.06 1.71
N GLU A 53 18.71 -18.83 1.38
CA GLU A 53 19.39 -18.88 0.07
C GLU A 53 18.52 -19.47 -1.04
N GLU A 54 17.37 -20.06 -0.70
CA GLU A 54 16.41 -20.61 -1.66
C GLU A 54 15.23 -19.67 -1.91
N ILE A 55 14.98 -18.72 -1.00
CA ILE A 55 13.77 -17.89 -0.99
C ILE A 55 13.80 -16.79 -2.05
N VAL A 56 12.74 -16.74 -2.86
CA VAL A 56 12.38 -15.58 -3.69
C VAL A 56 11.37 -14.71 -2.95
N VAL A 57 11.73 -13.46 -2.65
CA VAL A 57 10.89 -12.54 -1.87
C VAL A 57 10.60 -11.26 -2.64
N MET A 58 9.33 -10.85 -2.64
CA MET A 58 8.89 -9.55 -3.13
C MET A 58 8.48 -8.64 -1.97
N ASP A 59 9.03 -7.42 -1.95
CA ASP A 59 8.58 -6.32 -1.10
C ASP A 59 7.61 -5.45 -1.91
N TYR A 60 6.30 -5.68 -1.73
CA TYR A 60 5.24 -4.99 -2.45
C TYR A 60 4.90 -3.66 -1.77
N GLY A 61 4.91 -2.56 -2.52
CA GLY A 61 4.80 -1.21 -1.96
C GLY A 61 5.98 -0.86 -1.04
N ALA A 62 7.19 -1.23 -1.45
CA ALA A 62 8.42 -1.09 -0.70
C ALA A 62 8.80 0.37 -0.39
N GLY A 63 8.38 1.30 -1.25
CA GLY A 63 8.72 2.72 -1.15
C GLY A 63 10.23 2.93 -1.04
N VAL A 64 10.68 3.70 -0.06
CA VAL A 64 12.11 3.86 0.28
C VAL A 64 12.46 3.14 1.58
N GLY A 65 11.78 2.02 1.85
CA GLY A 65 11.89 1.25 3.08
C GLY A 65 13.21 0.49 3.23
N THR A 66 13.31 -0.31 4.29
CA THR A 66 14.51 -1.12 4.58
C THR A 66 14.34 -2.61 4.35
N LEU A 67 13.13 -3.07 4.00
CA LEU A 67 12.75 -4.47 3.98
C LEU A 67 13.42 -5.23 2.83
N TYR A 68 13.26 -4.80 1.58
CA TYR A 68 13.97 -5.36 0.41
C TYR A 68 15.50 -5.34 0.57
N MET A 69 16.09 -4.24 1.08
CA MET A 69 17.53 -4.19 1.32
C MET A 69 17.99 -5.22 2.35
N LEU A 70 17.24 -5.35 3.46
CA LEU A 70 17.55 -6.33 4.49
C LEU A 70 17.41 -7.76 3.95
N ALA A 71 16.36 -8.04 3.16
CA ALA A 71 16.16 -9.33 2.50
C ALA A 71 17.37 -9.74 1.67
N LYS A 72 17.94 -8.80 0.90
CA LYS A 72 19.14 -9.07 0.12
C LYS A 72 20.37 -9.30 1.00
N MET A 73 20.52 -8.47 2.04
CA MET A 73 21.66 -8.58 2.97
C MET A 73 21.68 -9.87 3.78
N ILE A 74 20.52 -10.49 4.05
CA ILE A 74 20.45 -11.78 4.74
C ILE A 74 20.62 -12.98 3.81
N GLY A 75 20.74 -12.74 2.49
CA GLY A 75 21.04 -13.78 1.51
C GLY A 75 19.84 -14.40 0.79
N CYS A 76 18.68 -13.73 0.74
CA CYS A 76 17.56 -14.23 -0.06
C CYS A 76 18.01 -14.43 -1.52
N LYS A 77 17.62 -15.56 -2.13
CA LYS A 77 18.01 -15.95 -3.49
C LYS A 77 17.75 -14.84 -4.50
N THR A 78 16.53 -14.32 -4.48
CA THR A 78 16.06 -13.27 -5.37
C THR A 78 15.19 -12.32 -4.57
N VAL A 79 15.51 -11.03 -4.66
CA VAL A 79 14.76 -9.95 -4.02
C VAL A 79 14.17 -9.06 -5.10
N ILE A 80 12.85 -8.96 -5.08
CA ILE A 80 12.06 -8.15 -6.00
C ILE A 80 11.54 -6.94 -5.22
N TYR A 81 11.95 -5.76 -5.65
CA TYR A 81 11.37 -4.51 -5.20
C TYR A 81 10.13 -4.19 -6.03
N ASN A 82 9.05 -3.72 -5.40
CA ASN A 82 7.93 -3.10 -6.10
C ASN A 82 7.51 -1.77 -5.45
N ASP A 83 7.18 -0.79 -6.30
CA ASP A 83 6.32 0.34 -5.94
C ASP A 83 5.55 0.82 -7.19
N HIS A 84 4.38 1.41 -7.01
CA HIS A 84 3.60 1.98 -8.12
C HIS A 84 4.20 3.27 -8.72
N LEU A 85 5.19 3.90 -8.06
CA LEU A 85 5.76 5.18 -8.48
C LEU A 85 7.23 5.09 -8.90
N GLU A 86 7.54 5.62 -10.09
CA GLU A 86 8.89 5.62 -10.69
C GLU A 86 9.93 6.37 -9.83
N ASP A 87 9.55 7.52 -9.25
CA ASP A 87 10.41 8.33 -8.39
C ASP A 87 10.80 7.58 -7.10
N TRP A 88 9.89 6.77 -6.56
CA TRP A 88 10.11 5.96 -5.37
C TRP A 88 11.08 4.82 -5.66
N LYS A 89 10.87 4.12 -6.78
CA LYS A 89 11.81 3.11 -7.28
C LYS A 89 13.21 3.69 -7.49
N THR A 90 13.29 4.86 -8.12
CA THR A 90 14.57 5.53 -8.38
C THR A 90 15.29 5.89 -7.08
N SER A 91 14.56 6.42 -6.10
CA SER A 91 15.08 6.73 -4.77
C SER A 91 15.55 5.49 -4.01
N ALA A 92 14.76 4.42 -4.05
CA ALA A 92 15.08 3.14 -3.44
C ALA A 92 16.37 2.53 -4.02
N TRP A 93 16.53 2.61 -5.35
CA TRP A 93 17.74 2.18 -6.05
C TRP A 93 18.97 3.02 -5.64
N LEU A 94 18.83 4.34 -5.56
CA LEU A 94 19.91 5.24 -5.12
C LEU A 94 20.40 4.88 -3.72
N ILE A 95 19.48 4.65 -2.78
CA ILE A 95 19.80 4.26 -1.40
C ILE A 95 20.51 2.90 -1.38
N ALA A 96 19.94 1.88 -2.04
CA ALA A 96 20.50 0.53 -2.07
C ALA A 96 21.91 0.52 -2.67
N LYS A 97 22.10 1.20 -3.81
CA LYS A 97 23.39 1.37 -4.47
C LYS A 97 24.41 2.05 -3.56
N ALA A 98 24.02 3.12 -2.86
CA ALA A 98 24.92 3.86 -1.98
C ALA A 98 25.40 3.04 -0.77
N ILE A 99 24.61 2.04 -0.33
CA ILE A 99 25.04 1.10 0.71
C ILE A 99 25.67 -0.20 0.15
N GLY A 100 25.88 -0.27 -1.17
CA GLY A 100 26.44 -1.44 -1.84
C GLY A 100 25.56 -2.68 -1.69
N VAL A 101 24.24 -2.51 -1.84
CA VAL A 101 23.27 -3.58 -1.91
C VAL A 101 22.66 -3.57 -3.31
N GLU A 102 22.86 -4.66 -4.05
CA GLU A 102 22.32 -4.85 -5.39
C GLU A 102 21.04 -5.69 -5.30
N ILE A 103 19.93 -5.12 -5.74
CA ILE A 103 18.62 -5.77 -5.72
C ILE A 103 18.38 -6.39 -7.09
N ASP A 104 17.85 -7.60 -7.12
CA ASP A 104 17.79 -8.43 -8.34
C ASP A 104 16.80 -7.86 -9.36
N GLU A 105 15.66 -7.36 -8.91
CA GLU A 105 14.61 -6.82 -9.78
C GLU A 105 13.91 -5.61 -9.16
N TYR A 106 13.62 -4.61 -9.98
CA TYR A 106 12.78 -3.46 -9.63
C TYR A 106 11.58 -3.41 -10.56
N ILE A 107 10.38 -3.46 -9.99
CA ILE A 107 9.12 -3.43 -10.72
C ILE A 107 8.38 -2.14 -10.36
N VAL A 108 7.97 -1.39 -11.38
CA VAL A 108 7.12 -0.21 -11.21
C VAL A 108 5.74 -0.49 -11.75
N GLY A 109 4.73 -0.29 -10.91
CA GLY A 109 3.33 -0.51 -11.25
C GLY A 109 2.49 -0.99 -10.07
N ASP A 110 1.19 -1.02 -10.27
CA ASP A 110 0.25 -1.60 -9.31
C ASP A 110 0.32 -3.14 -9.32
N ILE A 111 -0.61 -3.81 -8.64
CA ILE A 111 -0.62 -5.27 -8.56
C ILE A 111 -0.80 -5.94 -9.93
N ASP A 112 -1.58 -5.37 -10.84
CA ASP A 112 -1.83 -5.96 -12.16
C ASP A 112 -0.58 -5.88 -13.04
N ASP A 113 0.06 -4.72 -13.05
CA ASP A 113 1.34 -4.54 -13.73
C ASP A 113 2.42 -5.45 -13.16
N THR A 114 2.46 -5.56 -11.83
CA THR A 114 3.46 -6.37 -11.13
C THR A 114 3.31 -7.84 -11.48
N LEU A 115 2.10 -8.40 -11.35
CA LEU A 115 1.85 -9.81 -11.67
C LEU A 115 2.13 -10.11 -13.15
N ARG A 116 1.72 -9.22 -14.06
CA ARG A 116 2.04 -9.34 -15.49
C ARG A 116 3.54 -9.38 -15.75
N ILE A 117 4.33 -8.53 -15.09
CA ILE A 117 5.80 -8.52 -15.24
C ILE A 117 6.44 -9.78 -14.66
N LEU A 118 5.94 -10.27 -13.52
CA LEU A 118 6.39 -11.53 -12.93
C LEU A 118 6.14 -12.71 -13.87
N ASP A 119 4.94 -12.78 -14.46
CA ASP A 119 4.59 -13.83 -15.44
C ASP A 119 5.48 -13.76 -16.68
N GLN A 120 5.69 -12.56 -17.23
CA GLN A 120 6.56 -12.34 -18.40
C GLN A 120 8.01 -12.77 -18.14
N LYS A 121 8.50 -12.57 -16.92
CA LYS A 121 9.84 -12.99 -16.49
C LYS A 121 9.89 -14.43 -15.99
N ASN A 122 8.76 -15.14 -15.94
CA ASN A 122 8.63 -16.46 -15.34
C ASN A 122 9.18 -16.51 -13.89
N LEU A 123 8.93 -15.44 -13.13
CA LEU A 123 9.33 -15.31 -11.73
C LEU A 123 8.17 -15.73 -10.82
N GLN A 124 8.47 -16.65 -9.91
CA GLN A 124 7.54 -17.11 -8.89
C GLN A 124 8.08 -16.74 -7.50
N CYS A 125 7.26 -16.05 -6.71
CA CYS A 125 7.62 -15.65 -5.36
C CYS A 125 7.33 -16.77 -4.37
N ASP A 126 8.25 -17.00 -3.44
CA ASP A 126 7.99 -17.79 -2.25
C ASP A 126 7.24 -16.98 -1.20
N ILE A 127 7.57 -15.69 -1.12
CA ILE A 127 7.02 -14.75 -0.15
C ILE A 127 6.69 -13.43 -0.86
N ILE A 128 5.48 -12.92 -0.62
CA ILE A 128 5.09 -11.56 -0.96
C ILE A 128 4.81 -10.85 0.36
N THR A 129 5.66 -9.89 0.71
CA THR A 129 5.57 -9.16 1.97
C THR A 129 5.35 -7.68 1.71
N SER A 130 4.71 -7.01 2.67
CA SER A 130 4.56 -5.56 2.64
C SER A 130 4.46 -4.97 4.03
N ARG A 131 4.84 -3.69 4.15
CA ARG A 131 4.80 -2.95 5.41
C ARG A 131 3.92 -1.72 5.26
N ASN A 132 2.78 -1.73 5.95
CA ASN A 132 1.78 -0.68 5.93
C ASN A 132 1.26 -0.38 4.52
N VAL A 133 0.86 -1.43 3.79
CA VAL A 133 0.30 -1.30 2.42
C VAL A 133 -1.14 -1.77 2.35
N ILE A 134 -1.52 -2.80 3.12
CA ILE A 134 -2.85 -3.41 3.04
C ILE A 134 -3.97 -2.42 3.42
N GLU A 135 -3.68 -1.48 4.30
CA GLU A 135 -4.59 -0.39 4.70
C GLU A 135 -4.78 0.69 3.62
N HIS A 136 -4.05 0.61 2.51
CA HIS A 136 -4.15 1.53 1.37
C HIS A 136 -4.78 0.87 0.14
N ILE A 137 -4.88 -0.46 0.12
CA ILE A 137 -5.44 -1.23 -1.01
C ILE A 137 -6.96 -1.10 -1.01
N TYR A 138 -7.52 -0.66 -2.14
CA TYR A 138 -8.96 -0.39 -2.26
C TYR A 138 -9.83 -1.63 -1.98
N LYS A 139 -9.60 -2.70 -2.74
CA LYS A 139 -10.31 -3.99 -2.67
C LYS A 139 -9.32 -5.11 -2.34
N LEU A 140 -9.23 -5.46 -1.06
CA LEU A 140 -8.32 -6.49 -0.57
C LEU A 140 -8.65 -7.88 -1.15
N ASP A 141 -9.93 -8.21 -1.28
CA ASP A 141 -10.37 -9.50 -1.80
C ASP A 141 -9.83 -9.73 -3.21
N THR A 142 -10.04 -8.76 -4.10
CA THR A 142 -9.52 -8.79 -5.47
C THR A 142 -7.99 -8.80 -5.50
N PHE A 143 -7.33 -8.09 -4.59
CA PHE A 143 -5.87 -8.09 -4.49
C PHE A 143 -5.33 -9.48 -4.14
N PHE A 144 -5.89 -10.16 -3.14
CA PHE A 144 -5.46 -11.50 -2.75
C PHE A 144 -5.85 -12.56 -3.78
N GLU A 145 -7.03 -12.45 -4.39
CA GLU A 145 -7.48 -13.34 -5.47
C GLU A 145 -6.50 -13.30 -6.65
N LYS A 146 -6.11 -12.10 -7.10
CA LYS A 146 -5.12 -11.92 -8.17
C LYS A 146 -3.77 -12.55 -7.80
N ILE A 147 -3.28 -12.30 -6.58
CA ILE A 147 -2.04 -12.93 -6.13
C ILE A 147 -2.16 -14.46 -6.13
N TYR A 148 -3.27 -15.00 -5.62
CA TYR A 148 -3.50 -16.44 -5.58
C TYR A 148 -3.48 -17.07 -6.97
N HIS A 149 -4.08 -16.42 -7.98
CA HIS A 149 -4.10 -16.94 -9.35
C HIS A 149 -2.73 -16.92 -10.04
N HIS A 150 -1.95 -15.85 -9.86
CA HIS A 150 -0.67 -15.67 -10.56
C HIS A 150 0.54 -16.23 -9.79
N GLN A 151 0.46 -16.27 -8.46
CA GLN A 151 1.52 -16.65 -7.54
C GLN A 151 0.98 -17.65 -6.48
N PRO A 152 0.39 -18.79 -6.89
CA PRO A 152 -0.36 -19.69 -6.00
C PRO A 152 0.47 -20.32 -4.87
N LYS A 153 1.80 -20.29 -4.99
CA LYS A 153 2.72 -20.85 -3.99
C LYS A 153 3.27 -19.78 -3.04
N ALA A 154 2.99 -18.50 -3.29
CA ALA A 154 3.51 -17.42 -2.48
C ALA A 154 2.81 -17.36 -1.12
N LEU A 155 3.59 -17.27 -0.05
CA LEU A 155 3.10 -16.85 1.25
C LEU A 155 2.94 -15.32 1.23
N VAL A 156 1.71 -14.82 1.36
CA VAL A 156 1.48 -13.38 1.57
C VAL A 156 1.57 -13.08 3.07
N TYR A 157 2.51 -12.22 3.46
CA TYR A 157 2.72 -11.89 4.87
C TYR A 157 3.02 -10.40 5.05
N SER A 158 2.06 -9.66 5.57
CA SER A 158 2.14 -8.20 5.69
C SER A 158 1.98 -7.72 7.12
N SER A 159 2.43 -6.50 7.36
CA SER A 159 2.17 -5.76 8.59
C SER A 159 1.37 -4.50 8.30
N THR A 160 0.58 -4.07 9.29
CA THR A 160 -0.19 -2.82 9.24
C THR A 160 -0.15 -2.12 10.59
N THR A 161 -0.20 -0.79 10.58
CA THR A 161 -0.39 0.02 11.78
C THR A 161 -1.86 0.33 12.09
N ALA A 162 -2.78 0.01 11.18
CA ALA A 162 -4.22 0.19 11.34
C ALA A 162 -4.85 -0.86 12.28
N ASN A 163 -4.27 -1.00 13.48
CA ASN A 163 -4.73 -1.95 14.48
C ASN A 163 -6.04 -1.48 15.13
N TYR A 164 -7.14 -2.09 14.68
CA TYR A 164 -8.50 -1.83 15.18
C TYR A 164 -8.66 -2.03 16.70
N HIS A 165 -7.89 -2.95 17.30
CA HIS A 165 -8.01 -3.30 18.72
C HIS A 165 -7.26 -2.36 19.67
N ASN A 166 -6.43 -1.45 19.15
CA ASN A 166 -5.76 -0.45 19.98
C ASN A 166 -6.60 0.84 19.99
N PRO A 167 -7.25 1.20 21.11
CA PRO A 167 -8.14 2.38 21.15
C PRO A 167 -7.44 3.69 20.81
N ALA A 168 -6.16 3.84 21.18
CA ALA A 168 -5.38 5.03 20.88
C ALA A 168 -5.06 5.12 19.37
N SER A 169 -4.71 3.98 18.75
CA SER A 169 -4.53 3.92 17.29
C SER A 169 -5.85 4.22 16.57
N HIS A 170 -6.94 3.61 17.01
CA HIS A 170 -8.26 3.80 16.43
C HIS A 170 -8.69 5.28 16.46
N LEU A 171 -8.56 5.95 17.62
CA LEU A 171 -8.88 7.38 17.74
C LEU A 171 -7.99 8.25 16.84
N LYS A 172 -6.70 7.94 16.79
CA LYS A 172 -5.73 8.65 15.93
C LYS A 172 -6.12 8.54 14.45
N HIS A 173 -6.50 7.35 13.99
CA HIS A 173 -6.95 7.13 12.61
C HIS A 173 -8.25 7.90 12.32
N ILE A 174 -9.23 7.91 13.23
CA ILE A 174 -10.44 8.75 13.07
C ILE A 174 -10.07 10.23 12.87
N LEU A 175 -9.13 10.75 13.65
CA LEU A 175 -8.67 12.14 13.52
C LEU A 175 -7.97 12.38 12.17
N TRP A 176 -7.18 11.42 11.70
CA TRP A 176 -6.55 11.46 10.38
C TRP A 176 -7.57 11.41 9.25
N HIS A 177 -8.56 10.52 9.32
CA HIS A 177 -9.63 10.45 8.32
C HIS A 177 -10.38 11.77 8.24
N ARG A 178 -10.73 12.38 9.37
CA ARG A 178 -11.37 13.70 9.40
C ARG A 178 -10.50 14.79 8.76
N LYS A 179 -9.18 14.71 8.90
CA LYS A 179 -8.25 15.64 8.26
C LYS A 179 -8.22 15.44 6.75
N TRP A 180 -8.11 14.19 6.28
CA TRP A 180 -8.05 13.84 4.86
C TRP A 180 -9.38 14.03 4.14
N GLU A 181 -10.49 13.81 4.83
CA GLU A 181 -11.84 14.06 4.29
C GLU A 181 -12.03 15.51 3.85
N LYS A 182 -11.41 16.48 4.55
CA LYS A 182 -11.41 17.89 4.14
C LYS A 182 -10.72 18.13 2.80
N HIS A 183 -9.80 17.25 2.41
CA HIS A 183 -9.08 17.32 1.13
C HIS A 183 -9.84 16.56 0.03
N PHE A 184 -10.44 15.40 0.33
CA PHE A 184 -11.15 14.59 -0.68
C PHE A 184 -12.56 15.05 -0.99
N LEU A 185 -13.23 15.73 -0.06
CA LEU A 185 -14.59 16.21 -0.30
C LEU A 185 -14.63 17.18 -1.51
N PRO A 186 -13.80 18.24 -1.59
CA PRO A 186 -13.78 19.11 -2.78
C PRO A 186 -13.43 18.38 -4.09
N ILE A 187 -12.54 17.39 -4.02
CA ILE A 187 -12.17 16.58 -5.19
C ILE A 187 -13.37 15.78 -5.68
N ARG A 188 -14.10 15.09 -4.78
CA ARG A 188 -15.33 14.38 -5.14
C ARG A 188 -16.40 15.31 -5.68
N GLU A 189 -16.59 16.48 -5.08
CA GLU A 189 -17.54 17.47 -5.61
C GLU A 189 -17.18 17.88 -7.05
N LYS A 190 -15.88 18.05 -7.36
CA LYS A 190 -15.42 18.32 -8.72
C LYS A 190 -15.75 17.16 -9.66
N LEU A 191 -15.40 15.92 -9.30
CA LEU A 191 -15.69 14.73 -10.10
C LEU A 191 -17.19 14.54 -10.37
N ILE A 192 -18.05 14.84 -9.40
CA ILE A 192 -19.52 14.77 -9.58
C ILE A 192 -19.99 15.81 -10.59
N ARG A 193 -19.51 17.06 -10.51
CA ARG A 193 -19.87 18.11 -11.47
C ARG A 193 -19.42 17.79 -12.90
N GLU A 194 -18.34 17.03 -13.06
CA GLU A 194 -17.87 16.55 -14.36
C GLU A 194 -18.74 15.41 -14.92
N LYS A 195 -19.51 14.70 -14.07
CA LYS A 195 -20.30 13.52 -14.45
C LYS A 195 -21.81 13.79 -14.57
N ILE A 196 -22.34 14.82 -13.91
CA ILE A 196 -23.75 15.18 -13.93
C ILE A 196 -23.90 16.65 -14.33
N ASP A 197 -24.49 16.88 -15.50
CA ASP A 197 -24.75 18.23 -16.00
C ASP A 197 -25.83 18.95 -15.17
N ASN A 198 -25.66 20.26 -14.98
CA ASN A 198 -26.63 21.14 -14.31
C ASN A 198 -27.07 20.74 -12.89
N ILE A 199 -26.31 19.88 -12.21
CA ILE A 199 -26.56 19.54 -10.80
C ILE A 199 -26.34 20.76 -9.90
N ASN A 200 -27.26 21.02 -8.96
CA ASN A 200 -27.12 22.16 -8.07
C ASN A 200 -26.08 21.89 -6.96
N THR A 201 -25.52 22.97 -6.39
CA THR A 201 -24.44 22.88 -5.40
C THR A 201 -24.82 22.09 -4.14
N ALA A 202 -26.07 22.16 -3.70
CA ALA A 202 -26.53 21.44 -2.51
C ALA A 202 -26.57 19.93 -2.74
N GLU A 203 -27.03 19.50 -3.91
CA GLU A 203 -27.04 18.10 -4.34
C GLU A 203 -25.61 17.57 -4.54
N VAL A 204 -24.72 18.35 -5.18
CA VAL A 204 -23.31 17.97 -5.30
C VAL A 204 -22.69 17.69 -3.93
N SER A 205 -22.88 18.60 -2.97
CA SER A 205 -22.30 18.42 -1.63
C SER A 205 -22.92 17.23 -0.89
N LYS A 206 -24.22 16.97 -1.09
CA LYS A 206 -24.91 15.81 -0.50
C LYS A 206 -24.38 14.49 -1.08
N LEU A 207 -24.28 14.39 -2.41
CA LEU A 207 -23.76 13.20 -3.09
C LEU A 207 -22.27 12.98 -2.81
N ALA A 208 -21.47 14.06 -2.76
CA ALA A 208 -20.05 13.97 -2.43
C ALA A 208 -19.83 13.39 -1.02
N LYS A 209 -20.65 13.80 -0.03
CA LYS A 209 -20.59 13.21 1.32
C LYS A 209 -21.07 11.76 1.34
N ALA A 210 -22.12 11.44 0.59
CA ALA A 210 -22.69 10.10 0.51
C ALA A 210 -21.71 9.09 -0.12
N THR A 211 -20.91 9.52 -1.09
CA THR A 211 -19.93 8.68 -1.80
C THR A 211 -18.61 8.47 -1.02
N ARG A 212 -18.57 8.81 0.27
CA ARG A 212 -17.37 8.57 1.10
C ARG A 212 -17.10 7.09 1.24
N GLY A 213 -15.87 6.70 0.92
CA GLY A 213 -15.43 5.31 0.92
C GLY A 213 -15.58 4.61 -0.43
N LEU A 214 -16.08 5.31 -1.46
CA LEU A 214 -16.17 4.80 -2.82
C LEU A 214 -15.10 5.44 -3.72
N ALA A 215 -14.49 4.62 -4.55
CA ALA A 215 -13.47 5.03 -5.51
C ALA A 215 -13.59 4.24 -6.83
N LEU A 216 -12.87 4.70 -7.85
CA LEU A 216 -12.77 4.06 -9.16
C LEU A 216 -14.17 3.76 -9.73
N GLY A 217 -14.38 2.55 -10.24
CA GLY A 217 -15.67 2.13 -10.81
C GLY A 217 -16.83 2.17 -9.80
N ASP A 218 -16.60 1.95 -8.51
CA ASP A 218 -17.71 1.96 -7.53
C ASP A 218 -18.21 3.39 -7.28
N PHE A 219 -17.32 4.38 -7.31
CA PHE A 219 -17.71 5.79 -7.28
C PHE A 219 -18.53 6.16 -8.51
N ASP A 220 -18.08 5.74 -9.70
CA ASP A 220 -18.78 6.00 -10.96
C ASP A 220 -20.17 5.37 -11.00
N LEU A 221 -20.29 4.13 -10.54
CA LEU A 221 -21.56 3.41 -10.44
C LEU A 221 -22.52 4.12 -9.47
N ALA A 222 -22.04 4.56 -8.30
CA ALA A 222 -22.89 5.25 -7.33
C ALA A 222 -23.38 6.62 -7.84
N VAL A 223 -22.55 7.36 -8.57
CA VAL A 223 -22.94 8.63 -9.20
C VAL A 223 -23.99 8.38 -10.28
N GLU A 224 -23.83 7.34 -11.10
CA GLU A 224 -24.81 6.98 -12.13
C GLU A 224 -26.14 6.47 -11.54
N GLU A 225 -26.10 5.70 -10.46
CA GLU A 225 -27.30 5.24 -9.75
C GLU A 225 -28.08 6.42 -9.16
N TYR A 226 -27.38 7.37 -8.53
CA TYR A 226 -27.99 8.62 -8.08
C TYR A 226 -28.63 9.38 -9.24
N ARG A 227 -27.93 9.48 -10.39
CA ARG A 227 -28.47 10.16 -11.58
C ARG A 227 -29.77 9.52 -12.08
N LYS A 228 -29.86 8.19 -12.06
CA LYS A 228 -31.04 7.44 -12.56
C LYS A 228 -32.21 7.42 -11.59
N SER A 229 -31.94 7.31 -10.29
CA SER A 229 -32.95 6.95 -9.28
C SER A 229 -33.10 7.97 -8.15
N GLY A 230 -32.16 8.90 -8.01
CA GLY A 230 -32.05 9.81 -6.87
C GLY A 230 -31.59 9.15 -5.57
N ILE A 231 -31.25 7.85 -5.60
CA ILE A 231 -30.81 7.09 -4.43
C ILE A 231 -29.37 7.47 -4.08
N LEU A 232 -29.12 7.74 -2.81
CA LEU A 232 -27.80 8.04 -2.30
C LEU A 232 -27.17 6.78 -1.70
N PRO A 233 -25.86 6.54 -1.93
CA PRO A 233 -25.14 5.49 -1.21
C PRO A 233 -25.08 5.80 0.29
N ASP A 234 -24.94 4.76 1.11
CA ASP A 234 -24.77 4.89 2.55
C ASP A 234 -23.27 4.89 2.94
N PRO A 235 -22.68 6.04 3.31
CA PRO A 235 -21.28 6.11 3.73
C PRO A 235 -21.03 5.54 5.14
N SER A 236 -22.08 5.17 5.88
CA SER A 236 -21.97 4.65 7.24
C SER A 236 -21.30 3.27 7.30
N VAL A 237 -21.42 2.49 6.22
CA VAL A 237 -20.79 1.17 6.07
C VAL A 237 -19.26 1.21 6.17
N HIS A 238 -18.66 2.36 5.85
CA HIS A 238 -17.21 2.59 5.93
C HIS A 238 -16.79 3.28 7.25
N GLY A 239 -17.72 3.51 8.18
CA GLY A 239 -17.44 4.13 9.47
C GLY A 239 -16.84 5.53 9.34
N SER A 240 -15.56 5.68 9.71
CA SER A 240 -14.82 6.94 9.54
C SER A 240 -13.85 6.93 8.35
N ASN A 241 -13.64 5.77 7.72
CA ASN A 241 -12.64 5.59 6.67
C ASN A 241 -12.92 6.52 5.47
N THR A 242 -11.85 6.93 4.81
CA THR A 242 -11.93 7.79 3.63
C THR A 242 -10.89 7.37 2.59
N VAL A 243 -11.27 7.47 1.33
CA VAL A 243 -10.52 7.02 0.16
C VAL A 243 -10.43 8.16 -0.83
N GLU A 244 -9.32 8.26 -1.55
CA GLU A 244 -9.26 9.14 -2.71
C GLU A 244 -10.00 8.50 -3.89
N SER A 245 -11.09 9.12 -4.33
CA SER A 245 -12.01 8.52 -5.31
C SER A 245 -11.39 8.24 -6.68
N THR A 246 -10.30 8.90 -7.05
CA THR A 246 -9.61 8.72 -8.34
C THR A 246 -8.63 7.56 -8.35
N SER A 247 -7.84 7.38 -7.29
CA SER A 247 -6.82 6.32 -7.22
C SER A 247 -7.27 5.07 -6.49
N GLY A 248 -8.31 5.17 -5.63
CA GLY A 248 -8.68 4.07 -4.73
C GLY A 248 -7.77 3.92 -3.53
N VAL A 249 -6.79 4.81 -3.33
CA VAL A 249 -5.92 4.76 -2.16
C VAL A 249 -6.70 5.16 -0.92
N TRP A 250 -6.87 4.19 -0.01
CA TRP A 250 -7.39 4.47 1.32
C TRP A 250 -6.37 5.25 2.13
N PHE A 251 -6.83 6.15 2.99
CA PHE A 251 -5.94 6.85 3.92
C PHE A 251 -6.03 6.21 5.29
N GLU A 252 -5.20 5.18 5.49
CA GLU A 252 -5.06 4.44 6.75
C GLU A 252 -6.32 3.65 7.14
N HIS A 253 -6.88 2.90 6.18
CA HIS A 253 -8.11 2.12 6.34
C HIS A 253 -8.08 1.30 7.64
N LEU A 254 -8.99 1.62 8.57
CA LEU A 254 -9.24 0.81 9.74
C LEU A 254 -9.95 -0.48 9.34
N LEU A 255 -9.16 -1.53 9.10
CA LEU A 255 -9.64 -2.85 8.74
C LEU A 255 -10.06 -3.63 9.99
N PRO A 256 -11.28 -4.19 10.04
CA PRO A 256 -11.64 -5.15 11.09
C PRO A 256 -10.72 -6.37 11.02
N PHE A 257 -10.34 -6.92 12.18
CA PHE A 257 -9.44 -8.08 12.25
C PHE A 257 -9.92 -9.28 11.42
N GLN A 258 -11.24 -9.50 11.37
CA GLN A 258 -11.83 -10.56 10.55
C GLN A 258 -11.58 -10.35 9.05
N ALA A 259 -11.62 -9.12 8.54
CA ALA A 259 -11.35 -8.83 7.13
C ALA A 259 -9.90 -9.15 6.74
N VAL A 260 -8.96 -9.04 7.68
CA VAL A 260 -7.54 -9.36 7.46
C VAL A 260 -7.26 -10.86 7.63
N CYS A 261 -7.99 -11.55 8.53
CA CYS A 261 -7.77 -12.97 8.82
C CYS A 261 -8.62 -13.95 7.98
N LEU A 262 -9.76 -13.53 7.40
CA LEU A 262 -10.67 -14.42 6.68
C LEU A 262 -10.07 -15.02 5.40
N PHE A 263 -9.08 -14.35 4.78
CA PHE A 263 -8.39 -14.89 3.60
C PHE A 263 -7.41 -16.03 3.89
N PHE A 264 -7.14 -16.36 5.16
CA PHE A 264 -6.21 -17.43 5.55
C PHE A 264 -6.88 -18.78 5.88
N ARG A 265 -8.20 -18.91 5.72
CA ARG A 265 -8.94 -20.15 6.06
C ARG A 265 -9.77 -20.73 4.92
N ALA A 266 -9.80 -20.11 3.74
CA ALA A 266 -10.58 -20.57 2.59
C ALA A 266 -9.72 -21.16 1.45
N SER A 267 -8.43 -21.38 1.69
CA SER A 267 -7.46 -21.97 0.75
C SER A 267 -6.72 -23.15 1.37
#